data_AF-A0A7S2KPK4-F1
#
_entry.id   AF-A0A7S2KPK4-F1
#
_cell.length_a   1.000
_cell.length_b   1.000
_cell.length_c   1.000
_cell.angle_alpha   90.00
_cell.angle_beta   90.00
_cell.angle_gamma   90.00
#
_symmetry.space_group_name_H-M   'P 1'
#
loop_
_entity.id
_entity.type
_entity.pdbx_description
1 polymer ?
#
loop_
_entity_poly.entity_id
_entity_poly.type
_entity_poly.pdbx_seq_one_letter_code
_entity_poly.pdbx_strand_id
1 'polypeptide(L)'
;PGIDLLLGGHDHFYFHARNIVKSGSDFRHLSHITVRLEQGRVAAVECERFDVTRGVPANAEMAALVGKYDRLMEAAFGRRVGYTDVDLDSREQTVRFGESRLMNF
;
A
#
# COMPACT_ATOMS: atom_id res chain seq x y z
N PRO A 1 -18.48 -29.39 2.64
CA PRO A 1 -17.63 -28.41 1.92
C PRO A 1 -16.88 -27.54 2.94
N GLY A 2 -15.55 -27.60 2.93
CA GLY A 2 -14.68 -26.81 3.83
C GLY A 2 -13.93 -25.72 3.06
N ILE A 3 -13.32 -24.78 3.78
CA ILE A 3 -12.41 -23.77 3.22
C ILE A 3 -10.98 -24.22 3.48
N ASP A 4 -10.21 -24.44 2.42
CA ASP A 4 -8.85 -24.95 2.51
C ASP A 4 -7.78 -23.84 2.55
N LEU A 5 -8.08 -22.64 2.04
CA LEU A 5 -7.20 -21.46 2.02
C LEU A 5 -8.01 -20.18 2.19
N LEU A 6 -7.55 -19.26 3.04
CA LEU A 6 -8.14 -17.95 3.28
C LEU A 6 -7.14 -16.84 2.94
N LEU A 7 -7.48 -16.02 1.95
CA LEU A 7 -6.73 -14.83 1.57
C LEU A 7 -7.44 -13.61 2.13
N GLY A 8 -6.81 -12.93 3.09
CA GLY A 8 -7.37 -11.78 3.79
C GLY A 8 -6.74 -10.45 3.38
N GLY A 9 -7.38 -9.35 3.79
CA GLY A 9 -6.93 -7.98 3.54
C GLY A 9 -7.58 -6.97 4.51
N HIS A 10 -7.73 -5.72 4.06
CA HIS A 10 -8.36 -4.59 4.76
C HIS A 10 -7.62 -3.99 5.97
N ASP A 11 -7.08 -4.81 6.87
CA ASP A 11 -6.50 -4.31 8.13
C ASP A 11 -5.03 -3.85 8.02
N HIS A 12 -4.47 -3.86 6.82
CA HIS A 12 -3.13 -3.38 6.45
C HIS A 12 -1.91 -4.08 7.10
N PHE A 13 -2.09 -5.02 8.03
CA PHE A 13 -0.98 -5.78 8.63
C PHE A 13 -0.66 -7.08 7.90
N TYR A 14 0.62 -7.47 7.94
CA TYR A 14 1.08 -8.76 7.42
C TYR A 14 0.72 -9.87 8.42
N PHE A 15 0.16 -10.98 7.94
CA PHE A 15 -0.20 -12.12 8.78
C PHE A 15 -0.15 -13.42 7.99
N HIS A 16 0.45 -14.44 8.59
CA HIS A 16 0.46 -15.79 8.03
C HIS A 16 0.29 -16.81 9.16
N ALA A 17 -0.73 -17.66 9.04
CA ALA A 17 -0.95 -18.79 9.95
C ALA A 17 -1.59 -19.96 9.20
N ARG A 18 -0.85 -21.05 9.01
CA ARG A 18 -1.28 -22.25 8.28
C ARG A 18 -1.82 -21.89 6.88
N ASN A 19 -3.15 -21.84 6.74
CA ASN A 19 -3.85 -21.56 5.50
C ASN A 19 -4.48 -20.17 5.44
N ILE A 20 -4.14 -19.27 6.37
CA ILE A 20 -4.57 -17.88 6.38
C ILE A 20 -3.37 -17.00 5.98
N VAL A 21 -3.54 -16.17 4.94
CA VAL A 21 -2.49 -15.28 4.44
C VAL A 21 -3.02 -13.86 4.24
N LYS A 22 -2.30 -12.86 4.76
CA LYS A 22 -2.49 -11.42 4.55
C LYS A 22 -1.13 -10.79 4.26
N SER A 23 -0.99 -10.09 3.13
CA SER A 23 0.30 -9.56 2.66
C SER A 23 0.65 -8.16 3.21
N GLY A 24 -0.16 -7.61 4.11
CA GLY A 24 0.03 -6.25 4.64
C GLY A 24 -0.47 -5.17 3.68
N SER A 25 0.20 -4.01 3.71
CA SER A 25 -0.13 -2.82 2.91
C SER A 25 1.09 -2.29 2.17
N ASP A 26 0.82 -1.32 1.28
CA ASP A 26 1.82 -0.49 0.60
C ASP A 26 2.78 -1.31 -0.28
N PHE A 27 2.38 -2.53 -0.65
CA PHE A 27 3.15 -3.47 -1.46
C PHE A 27 4.57 -3.76 -0.93
N ARG A 28 4.78 -3.64 0.39
CA ARG A 28 6.09 -3.91 1.01
C ARG A 28 6.42 -5.40 1.12
N HIS A 29 5.41 -6.26 1.06
CA HIS A 29 5.57 -7.70 1.14
C HIS A 29 4.77 -8.36 0.01
N LEU A 30 5.40 -9.34 -0.64
CA LEU A 30 4.76 -10.24 -1.57
C LEU A 30 4.71 -11.63 -0.93
N SER A 31 3.50 -12.18 -0.82
CA SER A 31 3.30 -13.55 -0.34
C SER A 31 3.18 -14.49 -1.54
N HIS A 32 4.13 -15.40 -1.71
CA HIS A 32 4.07 -16.46 -2.70
C HIS A 32 3.49 -17.71 -2.06
N ILE A 33 2.31 -18.13 -2.51
CA ILE A 33 1.55 -19.22 -1.92
C ILE A 33 1.58 -20.41 -2.86
N THR A 34 2.12 -21.54 -2.41
CA THR A 34 2.12 -22.81 -3.13
C THR A 34 1.08 -23.73 -2.51
N VAL A 35 0.14 -24.22 -3.32
CA VAL A 35 -0.90 -25.16 -2.89
C VAL A 35 -0.65 -26.51 -3.58
N ARG A 36 -0.46 -27.57 -2.79
CA ARG A 36 -0.31 -28.95 -3.29
C ARG A 36 -1.64 -29.67 -3.22
N LEU A 37 -2.02 -30.33 -4.32
CA LEU A 37 -3.24 -31.10 -4.45
C LEU A 37 -2.93 -32.59 -4.58
N GLU A 38 -3.63 -33.43 -3.82
CA GLU A 38 -3.58 -34.88 -3.91
C GLU A 38 -5.00 -35.42 -4.05
N GLN A 39 -5.25 -36.26 -5.06
CA GLN A 39 -6.57 -36.86 -5.32
C GLN A 39 -7.72 -35.83 -5.34
N GLY A 40 -7.45 -34.62 -5.83
CA GLY A 40 -8.43 -33.53 -5.89
C GLY A 40 -8.70 -32.81 -4.56
N ARG A 41 -7.90 -33.03 -3.52
CA ARG A 41 -7.98 -32.34 -2.22
C ARG A 41 -6.68 -31.59 -1.92
N VAL A 42 -6.77 -30.51 -1.15
CA VAL A 42 -5.58 -29.78 -0.68
C VAL A 42 -4.81 -30.64 0.32
N ALA A 43 -3.59 -30.99 -0.04
CA ALA A 43 -2.68 -31.76 0.81
C ALA A 43 -1.78 -30.85 1.64
N ALA A 44 -1.32 -29.73 1.06
CA ALA A 44 -0.48 -28.76 1.75
C ALA A 44 -0.63 -27.34 1.18
N VAL A 45 -0.43 -26.35 2.04
CA VAL A 45 -0.32 -24.93 1.68
C VAL A 45 0.96 -24.40 2.30
N GLU A 46 1.86 -23.89 1.46
CA GLU A 46 3.12 -23.28 1.85
C GLU A 46 3.08 -21.80 1.45
N CYS A 47 3.62 -20.92 2.30
CA CYS A 47 3.67 -19.49 2.04
C CYS A 47 5.08 -18.97 2.27
N GLU A 48 5.66 -18.38 1.23
CA GLU A 48 6.94 -17.68 1.28
C GLU A 48 6.70 -16.18 1.24
N ARG A 49 7.44 -15.45 2.08
CA ARG A 49 7.37 -13.99 2.15
C ARG A 49 8.57 -13.39 1.45
N PHE A 50 8.32 -12.49 0.52
CA PHE A 50 9.32 -11.69 -0.16
C PHE A 50 9.17 -10.22 0.24
N ASP A 51 10.22 -9.66 0.85
CA ASP A 51 10.24 -8.24 1.19
C ASP A 51 10.67 -7.42 -0.03
N VAL A 52 9.80 -6.49 -0.44
CA VAL A 52 10.05 -5.58 -1.56
C VAL A 52 10.95 -4.46 -1.05
N THR A 53 12.26 -4.67 -1.17
CA THR A 53 13.29 -3.73 -0.73
C THR A 53 14.05 -3.16 -1.92
N ARG A 54 14.90 -2.15 -1.68
CA ARG A 54 15.80 -1.58 -2.69
C ARG A 54 16.79 -2.59 -3.28
N GLY A 55 16.99 -3.74 -2.63
CA GLY A 55 17.84 -4.81 -3.15
C GLY A 55 17.24 -5.55 -4.35
N VAL A 56 15.91 -5.44 -4.56
CA VAL A 56 15.24 -6.00 -5.73
C VAL A 56 15.27 -4.96 -6.85
N PRO A 57 15.93 -5.22 -8.00
CA PRO A 57 15.99 -4.26 -9.09
C PRO A 57 14.60 -4.05 -9.69
N ALA A 58 14.27 -2.78 -9.96
CA ALA A 58 13.02 -2.45 -10.63
C ALA A 58 13.01 -2.97 -12.07
N ASN A 59 11.87 -3.46 -12.53
CA ASN A 59 11.68 -3.84 -13.92
C ASN A 59 11.65 -2.57 -14.81
N ALA A 60 12.44 -2.57 -15.90
CA ALA A 60 12.62 -1.39 -16.75
C ALA A 60 11.34 -0.95 -17.48
N GLU A 61 10.53 -1.90 -17.97
CA GLU A 61 9.27 -1.61 -18.65
C GLU A 61 8.25 -1.02 -17.68
N MET A 62 8.15 -1.61 -16.49
CA MET A 62 7.26 -1.10 -15.44
C MET A 62 7.70 0.29 -14.95
N ALA A 63 9.01 0.52 -14.78
CA ALA A 63 9.53 1.82 -14.40
C ALA A 63 9.21 2.90 -15.44
N ALA A 64 9.30 2.57 -16.74
CA ALA A 64 8.91 3.48 -17.81
C ALA A 64 7.42 3.81 -17.78
N LEU A 65 6.56 2.82 -17.48
CA LEU A 65 5.13 3.01 -17.32
C LEU A 65 4.79 3.90 -16.12
N VAL A 66 5.38 3.62 -14.96
CA VAL A 66 5.22 4.46 -13.76
C VAL A 66 5.64 5.89 -14.06
N GLY A 67 6.81 6.09 -14.67
CA GLY A 67 7.28 7.43 -15.03
C GLY A 67 6.37 8.16 -16.04
N LYS A 68 5.62 7.45 -16.90
CA LYS A 68 4.60 8.06 -17.75
C LYS A 68 3.44 8.62 -16.91
N TYR A 69 2.95 7.87 -15.94
CA TYR A 69 1.84 8.31 -15.08
C TYR A 69 2.29 9.38 -14.07
N ASP A 70 3.51 9.32 -13.57
CA ASP A 70 4.09 10.36 -12.71
C ASP A 70 4.05 11.73 -13.41
N ARG A 71 4.47 11.80 -14.68
CA ARG A 71 4.40 13.04 -15.47
C ARG A 71 2.97 13.56 -15.66
N LEU A 72 2.00 12.66 -15.83
CA LEU A 72 0.59 13.05 -15.91
C LEU A 72 0.08 13.59 -14.57
N MET A 73 0.50 12.98 -13.47
CA MET A 73 0.16 13.42 -12.12
C MET A 73 0.80 14.77 -11.79
N GLU A 74 2.07 14.99 -12.14
CA GLU A 74 2.74 16.29 -12.00
C GLU A 74 1.99 17.41 -12.74
N ALA A 75 1.56 17.14 -13.97
CA ALA A 75 0.77 18.09 -14.74
C ALA A 75 -0.60 18.38 -14.10
N ALA A 76 -1.23 17.37 -13.48
CA ALA A 76 -2.51 17.53 -12.78
C ALA A 76 -2.35 18.29 -11.45
N PHE A 77 -1.34 17.94 -10.64
CA PHE A 77 -1.09 18.55 -9.33
C PHE A 77 -0.47 19.95 -9.41
N GLY A 78 0.22 20.28 -10.50
CA GLY A 78 0.69 21.64 -10.76
C GLY A 78 -0.43 22.64 -11.00
N ARG A 79 -1.68 22.18 -11.16
CA ARG A 79 -2.83 23.06 -11.34
C ARG A 79 -3.22 23.67 -10.00
N ARG A 80 -3.40 24.98 -10.00
CA ARG A 80 -3.98 25.70 -8.86
C ARG A 80 -5.37 25.13 -8.52
N VAL A 81 -5.53 24.64 -7.30
CA VAL A 81 -6.79 24.10 -6.77
C VAL A 81 -7.72 25.22 -6.30
N GLY A 82 -7.16 26.30 -5.76
CA GLY A 82 -7.90 27.46 -5.27
C GLY A 82 -6.99 28.56 -4.79
N TYR A 83 -7.59 29.56 -4.15
CA TYR A 83 -6.89 30.64 -3.47
C TYR A 83 -7.48 30.78 -2.07
N THR A 84 -6.67 31.28 -1.14
CA THR A 84 -7.12 31.72 0.17
C THR A 84 -6.88 33.22 0.29
N ASP A 85 -7.88 33.95 0.77
CA ASP A 85 -7.77 35.39 1.04
C ASP A 85 -7.21 35.68 2.44
N VAL A 86 -7.00 34.63 3.24
CA VAL A 86 -6.46 34.70 4.59
C VAL A 86 -5.25 33.79 4.74
N ASP A 87 -4.36 34.16 5.66
CA ASP A 87 -3.19 33.34 5.96
C ASP A 87 -3.58 32.04 6.67
N LEU A 88 -3.10 30.92 6.13
CA LEU A 88 -3.24 29.59 6.72
C LEU A 88 -2.01 29.29 7.59
N ASP A 89 -2.00 29.85 8.80
CA ASP A 89 -0.85 29.75 9.71
C ASP A 89 -0.62 28.32 10.24
N SER A 90 0.48 27.72 9.77
CA SER A 90 0.95 26.38 10.12
C SER A 90 2.09 26.36 11.16
N ARG A 91 2.47 27.52 11.72
CA ARG A 91 3.57 27.60 12.69
C ARG A 91 3.25 26.81 13.94
N GLU A 92 4.26 26.11 14.46
CA GLU A 92 4.15 25.24 15.63
C GLU A 92 3.51 25.95 16.84
N GLN A 93 3.92 27.19 17.09
CA GLN A 93 3.37 28.02 18.16
C GLN A 93 1.84 28.22 18.03
N THR A 94 1.32 28.36 16.82
CA THR A 94 -0.11 28.58 16.56
C THR A 94 -0.87 27.25 16.59
N VAL A 95 -0.44 26.25 15.83
CA VAL A 95 -1.21 24.99 15.67
C VAL A 95 -1.19 24.09 16.90
N ARG A 96 -0.20 24.25 17.80
CA ARG A 96 -0.11 23.43 19.03
C ARG A 96 -0.66 24.09 20.27
N PHE A 97 -0.60 25.42 20.35
CA PHE A 97 -0.92 26.15 21.57
C PHE A 97 -2.11 27.11 21.42
N GLY A 98 -2.78 27.09 20.27
CA GLY A 98 -3.96 27.92 20.03
C GLY A 98 -4.84 27.37 18.91
N GLU A 99 -5.94 28.06 18.66
CA GLU A 99 -6.81 27.78 17.51
C GLU A 99 -6.18 28.35 16.23
N SER A 100 -6.11 27.53 15.17
CA SER A 100 -5.59 27.93 13.87
C SER A 100 -6.66 27.82 12.80
N ARG A 101 -6.76 28.85 11.95
CA ARG A 101 -7.65 28.85 10.78
C ARG A 101 -7.31 27.73 9.79
N LEU A 102 -6.03 27.34 9.69
CA LEU A 102 -5.62 26.21 8.87
C LEU A 102 -6.18 24.88 9.40
N MET A 103 -6.24 24.71 10.71
CA MET A 103 -6.70 23.45 11.32
C MET A 103 -8.23 23.30 11.34
N ASN A 104 -8.95 24.42 11.17
CA ASN A 104 -10.40 24.45 11.07
C ASN A 104 -10.93 24.29 9.63
N PHE A 105 -10.04 24.30 8.62
CA PHE A 105 -10.37 24.14 7.21
C PHE A 105 -10.36 22.66 6.81
#